data_AF-A0A8G0PE62-F1
#
_entry.id   AF-A0A8G0PE62-F1
#
_cell.length_a   1.000
_cell.length_b   1.000
_cell.length_c   1.000
_cell.angle_alpha   90.00
_cell.angle_beta   90.00
_cell.angle_gamma   90.00
#
_symmetry.space_group_name_H-M   'P 1'
#
loop_
_entity.id
_entity.type
_entity.pdbx_description
1 polymer ?
#
loop_
_entity_poly.entity_id
_entity_poly.type
_entity_poly.pdbx_seq_one_letter_code
_entity_poly.pdbx_strand_id
1 'polypeptide(L)'
;MPRHLKTLQPSQRKLPFSELQGDIPDEGHQEAFELLYSELNKFLKDGICRKPASSKKSLWKLRHPKEFLSFARMVARPGADGEWEKLLRSRPYRCALLSGVMMMMLEKHVFSDLLFGAGPEHAELLRMEDSSMINVEGFRRTALRADTNRVYLEATGGIPPLFWKRVDKITAQIVTLLSPLSAGLGEDAMSASSYQALHDIVALAGWLNLAIRLSPKITIFEWVQPGETYRHSYLCIGEDKTSSSANIDRIQVTRSRTRVMISTAPKISRHAHAVKGYFTGTATYEVMQPHVVTYIGGYTDWDDKLEVPLQNHVSSRFPLSSIGLLSLVVNAVRLVALLSLISVLGLMVFGGGLNLPGGDLMLLPVRLSFRSLKWWLNMILRHSEVNTQFKVVNTSWSWT
;
A
#
# COMPACT_ATOMS: atom_id res chain seq x y z
N MET A 1 13.51 7.26 -11.70
CA MET A 1 13.31 8.59 -12.30
C MET A 1 14.14 8.76 -13.57
N PRO A 2 13.50 9.03 -14.72
CA PRO A 2 14.16 9.37 -16.00
C PRO A 2 15.18 10.52 -15.87
N ARG A 3 16.28 10.49 -16.63
CA ARG A 3 17.39 11.45 -16.49
C ARG A 3 16.96 12.90 -16.79
N HIS A 4 16.08 13.12 -17.77
CA HIS A 4 15.63 14.46 -18.19
C HIS A 4 14.72 15.14 -17.17
N LEU A 5 14.09 14.39 -16.26
CA LEU A 5 13.23 14.96 -15.21
C LEU A 5 14.01 15.39 -13.98
N LYS A 6 15.27 14.95 -13.81
CA LYS A 6 16.07 15.27 -12.61
C LYS A 6 16.41 16.75 -12.49
N THR A 7 16.36 17.48 -13.60
CA THR A 7 16.65 18.91 -13.69
C THR A 7 15.38 19.76 -13.74
N LEU A 8 14.20 19.15 -13.78
CA LEU A 8 12.95 19.88 -13.83
C LEU A 8 12.62 20.41 -12.43
N GLN A 9 12.46 21.73 -12.30
CA GLN A 9 11.91 22.33 -11.09
C GLN A 9 10.43 22.65 -11.33
N PRO A 10 9.50 21.87 -10.74
CA PRO A 10 8.07 22.14 -10.88
C PRO A 10 7.72 23.46 -10.19
N SER A 11 6.76 24.19 -10.77
CA SER A 11 6.18 25.34 -10.09
C SER A 11 5.32 24.86 -8.92
N GLN A 12 5.30 25.62 -7.83
CA GLN A 12 4.43 25.31 -6.70
C GLN A 12 2.99 25.71 -7.01
N ARG A 13 2.06 24.75 -6.89
CA ARG A 13 0.63 25.02 -6.96
C ARG A 13 0.25 26.07 -5.93
N LYS A 14 -0.55 27.07 -6.33
CA LYS A 14 -1.18 27.99 -5.36
C LYS A 14 -2.23 27.22 -4.58
N LEU A 15 -2.00 27.06 -3.29
CA LEU A 15 -2.89 26.34 -2.36
C LEU A 15 -3.38 27.32 -1.27
N PRO A 16 -4.63 27.21 -0.82
CA PRO A 16 -5.20 28.14 0.14
C PRO A 16 -4.79 27.77 1.59
N PHE A 17 -3.50 27.93 1.92
CA PHE A 17 -3.02 27.64 3.28
C PHE A 17 -3.66 28.53 4.36
N SER A 18 -4.11 29.74 3.99
CA SER A 18 -4.84 30.63 4.90
C SER A 18 -6.16 30.05 5.38
N GLU A 19 -6.83 29.22 4.58
CA GLU A 19 -8.11 28.59 4.97
C GLU A 19 -7.90 27.55 6.08
N LEU A 20 -6.69 27.01 6.23
CA LEU A 20 -6.35 26.04 7.27
C LEU A 20 -6.28 26.64 8.68
N GLN A 21 -6.38 27.97 8.82
CA GLN A 21 -6.46 28.64 10.13
C GLN A 21 -7.84 28.41 10.79
N GLY A 22 -8.88 28.15 9.99
CA GLY A 22 -10.22 27.80 10.46
C GLY A 22 -10.52 26.31 10.35
N ASP A 23 -11.68 25.89 10.86
CA ASP A 23 -12.21 24.56 10.59
C ASP A 23 -12.88 24.55 9.22
N ILE A 24 -12.38 23.69 8.31
CA ILE A 24 -12.96 23.54 6.98
C ILE A 24 -14.24 22.69 7.12
N PRO A 25 -15.39 23.15 6.62
CA PRO A 25 -16.64 22.40 6.69
C PRO A 25 -16.55 21.05 5.96
N ASP A 26 -17.47 20.14 6.25
CA ASP A 26 -17.43 18.79 5.66
C ASP A 26 -17.65 18.84 4.13
N GLU A 27 -18.46 19.79 3.66
CA GLU A 27 -18.68 20.08 2.25
C GLU A 27 -17.38 20.52 1.55
N GLY A 28 -16.56 21.34 2.21
CA GLY A 28 -15.26 21.76 1.67
C GLY A 28 -14.28 20.59 1.52
N HIS A 29 -14.35 19.60 2.42
CA HIS A 29 -13.58 18.37 2.26
C HIS A 29 -14.09 17.53 1.10
N GLN A 30 -15.40 17.42 0.93
CA GLN A 30 -16.01 16.72 -0.20
C GLN A 30 -15.56 17.34 -1.54
N GLU A 31 -15.71 18.65 -1.70
CA GLU A 31 -15.29 19.36 -2.92
C GLU A 31 -13.80 19.14 -3.23
N ALA A 32 -12.94 19.20 -2.21
CA ALA A 32 -11.51 19.00 -2.38
C ALA A 32 -11.15 17.55 -2.76
N PHE A 33 -11.82 16.54 -2.20
CA PHE A 33 -11.62 15.14 -2.60
C PHE A 33 -12.17 14.84 -4.00
N GLU A 34 -13.32 15.42 -4.37
CA GLU A 34 -13.88 15.34 -5.72
C GLU A 34 -12.93 15.97 -6.75
N LEU A 35 -12.36 17.14 -6.43
CA LEU A 35 -11.36 17.81 -7.25
C LEU A 35 -10.10 16.93 -7.40
N LEU A 36 -9.56 16.40 -6.31
CA LEU A 36 -8.40 15.52 -6.33
C LEU A 36 -8.64 14.30 -7.23
N TYR A 37 -9.77 13.61 -7.04
CA TYR A 37 -10.11 12.43 -7.82
C TYR A 37 -10.33 12.77 -9.30
N SER A 38 -10.95 13.91 -9.60
CA SER A 38 -11.18 14.40 -10.97
C SER A 38 -9.86 14.72 -11.69
N GLU A 39 -8.96 15.49 -11.05
CA GLU A 39 -7.65 15.83 -11.61
C GLU A 39 -6.79 14.60 -11.85
N LEU A 40 -6.79 13.65 -10.90
CA LEU A 40 -6.10 12.37 -11.03
C LEU A 40 -6.63 11.57 -12.23
N ASN A 41 -7.95 11.45 -12.37
CA ASN A 41 -8.56 10.76 -13.50
C ASN A 41 -8.23 11.43 -14.83
N LYS A 42 -8.27 12.77 -14.88
CA LYS A 42 -7.91 13.54 -16.07
C LYS A 42 -6.45 13.28 -16.44
N PHE A 43 -5.53 13.39 -15.48
CA PHE A 43 -4.11 13.09 -15.67
C PHE A 43 -3.89 11.69 -16.26
N LEU A 44 -4.57 10.67 -15.73
CA LEU A 44 -4.45 9.31 -16.25
C LEU A 44 -5.03 9.19 -17.66
N LYS A 45 -6.27 9.67 -17.88
CA LYS A 45 -6.99 9.57 -19.16
C LYS A 45 -6.28 10.27 -20.32
N ASP A 46 -5.68 11.43 -20.04
CA ASP A 46 -4.99 12.26 -21.02
C ASP A 46 -3.50 11.86 -21.18
N GLY A 47 -2.93 11.23 -20.15
CA GLY A 47 -1.58 10.67 -20.13
C GLY A 47 -1.55 9.17 -20.44
N ILE A 48 -1.18 8.37 -19.44
CA ILE A 48 -0.82 6.94 -19.57
C ILE A 48 -1.94 6.06 -20.14
N CYS A 49 -3.19 6.47 -19.98
CA CYS A 49 -4.31 5.76 -20.57
C CYS A 49 -4.64 6.15 -22.00
N ARG A 50 -4.05 7.21 -22.55
CA ARG A 50 -4.53 7.85 -23.78
C ARG A 50 -4.59 6.87 -24.95
N LYS A 51 -3.54 6.06 -25.13
CA LYS A 51 -3.43 5.11 -26.24
C LYS A 51 -3.87 3.70 -25.84
N PRO A 52 -4.53 2.93 -26.73
CA PRO A 52 -4.73 1.51 -26.50
C PRO A 52 -3.37 0.79 -26.45
N ALA A 53 -3.30 -0.31 -25.69
CA ALA A 53 -2.09 -1.12 -25.68
C ALA A 53 -1.88 -1.77 -27.05
N SER A 54 -0.87 -1.34 -27.80
CA SER A 54 -0.53 -1.87 -29.13
C SER A 54 0.39 -3.10 -29.08
N SER A 55 1.02 -3.34 -27.93
CA SER A 55 1.98 -4.43 -27.75
C SER A 55 1.30 -5.78 -27.59
N LYS A 56 1.75 -6.78 -28.38
CA LYS A 56 1.39 -8.19 -28.18
C LYS A 56 1.96 -8.76 -26.86
N LYS A 57 2.96 -8.10 -26.27
CA LYS A 57 3.58 -8.53 -25.01
C LYS A 57 2.72 -8.07 -23.83
N SER A 58 2.51 -8.98 -22.88
CA SER A 58 1.84 -8.68 -21.62
C SER A 58 2.49 -7.50 -20.89
N LEU A 59 1.68 -6.50 -20.56
CA LEU A 59 2.11 -5.34 -19.77
C LEU A 59 2.40 -5.71 -18.32
N TRP A 60 1.77 -6.76 -17.79
CA TRP A 60 2.04 -7.29 -16.45
C TRP A 60 3.42 -7.89 -16.32
N LYS A 61 3.96 -8.44 -17.42
CA LYS A 61 5.30 -9.01 -17.39
C LYS A 61 6.38 -7.95 -17.26
N LEU A 62 6.14 -6.65 -17.53
CA LEU A 62 7.17 -5.61 -17.42
C LEU A 62 7.82 -5.56 -16.03
N ARG A 63 9.01 -4.95 -15.92
CA ARG A 63 9.75 -4.85 -14.65
C ARG A 63 9.11 -3.77 -13.75
N HIS A 64 7.98 -4.10 -13.17
CA HIS A 64 7.25 -3.24 -12.25
C HIS A 64 7.92 -3.17 -10.87
N PRO A 65 7.87 -2.01 -10.18
CA PRO A 65 8.19 -1.96 -8.76
C PRO A 65 7.26 -2.88 -7.95
N LYS A 66 7.79 -3.48 -6.87
CA LYS A 66 7.00 -4.36 -5.98
C LYS A 66 5.78 -3.65 -5.41
N GLU A 67 5.93 -2.36 -5.12
CA GLU A 67 4.86 -1.50 -4.61
C GLU A 67 3.69 -1.38 -5.59
N PHE A 68 3.96 -1.20 -6.89
CA PHE A 68 2.92 -1.20 -7.93
C PHE A 68 2.09 -2.49 -7.89
N LEU A 69 2.76 -3.64 -7.88
CA LEU A 69 2.08 -4.94 -7.87
C LEU A 69 1.28 -5.17 -6.58
N SER A 70 1.81 -4.69 -5.44
CA SER A 70 1.12 -4.75 -4.16
C SER A 70 -0.16 -3.93 -4.18
N PHE A 71 -0.09 -2.67 -4.63
CA PHE A 71 -1.26 -1.80 -4.76
C PHE A 71 -2.26 -2.35 -5.77
N ALA A 72 -1.81 -2.80 -6.94
CA ALA A 72 -2.67 -3.42 -7.94
C ALA A 72 -3.45 -4.62 -7.40
N ARG A 73 -2.82 -5.46 -6.56
CA ARG A 73 -3.48 -6.60 -5.91
C ARG A 73 -4.51 -6.17 -4.87
N MET A 74 -4.25 -5.09 -4.13
CA MET A 74 -5.21 -4.60 -3.13
C MET A 74 -6.45 -3.97 -3.75
N VAL A 75 -6.31 -3.40 -4.96
CA VAL A 75 -7.39 -2.63 -5.60
C VAL A 75 -8.05 -3.36 -6.76
N ALA A 76 -7.55 -4.52 -7.20
CA ALA A 76 -8.15 -5.24 -8.32
C ALA A 76 -7.96 -6.76 -8.21
N ARG A 77 -8.83 -7.47 -8.94
CA ARG A 77 -8.78 -8.91 -9.19
C ARG A 77 -9.09 -9.20 -10.67
N PRO A 78 -8.77 -10.39 -11.21
CA PRO A 78 -9.23 -10.74 -12.53
C PRO A 78 -10.75 -10.92 -12.54
N GLY A 79 -11.35 -10.77 -13.72
CA GLY A 79 -12.79 -10.98 -13.91
C GLY A 79 -13.16 -12.47 -13.87
N ALA A 80 -14.38 -12.80 -14.28
CA ALA A 80 -14.87 -14.19 -14.35
C ALA A 80 -14.06 -15.07 -15.34
N ASP A 81 -13.34 -14.45 -16.27
CA ASP A 81 -12.42 -15.12 -17.19
C ASP A 81 -11.07 -15.49 -16.53
N GLY A 82 -10.79 -15.02 -15.31
CA GLY A 82 -9.52 -15.24 -14.63
C GLY A 82 -8.33 -14.47 -15.23
N GLU A 83 -8.58 -13.60 -16.21
CA GLU A 83 -7.52 -12.98 -17.03
C GLU A 83 -7.12 -11.59 -16.52
N TRP A 84 -5.92 -11.49 -15.94
CA TRP A 84 -5.33 -10.20 -15.55
C TRP A 84 -5.04 -9.30 -16.75
N GLU A 85 -4.76 -9.88 -17.94
CA GLU A 85 -4.36 -9.12 -19.13
C GLU A 85 -5.34 -8.02 -19.50
N LYS A 86 -6.64 -8.26 -19.35
CA LYS A 86 -7.72 -7.31 -19.66
C LYS A 86 -7.55 -5.99 -18.90
N LEU A 87 -7.11 -6.06 -17.64
CA LEU A 87 -6.98 -4.89 -16.75
C LEU A 87 -5.95 -3.86 -17.22
N LEU A 88 -4.83 -4.28 -17.82
CA LEU A 88 -3.84 -3.34 -18.36
C LEU A 88 -3.99 -3.11 -19.87
N ARG A 89 -4.59 -4.03 -20.62
CA ARG A 89 -4.75 -3.86 -22.08
C ARG A 89 -5.88 -2.92 -22.42
N SER A 90 -7.04 -3.13 -21.82
CA SER A 90 -8.23 -2.34 -22.12
C SER A 90 -8.12 -0.97 -21.46
N ARG A 91 -8.29 0.09 -22.25
CA ARG A 91 -8.20 1.49 -21.79
C ARG A 91 -9.09 1.77 -20.57
N PRO A 92 -10.41 1.48 -20.56
CA PRO A 92 -11.26 1.76 -19.40
C PRO A 92 -10.78 1.05 -18.12
N TYR A 93 -10.47 -0.25 -18.20
CA TYR A 93 -9.98 -1.00 -17.04
C TYR A 93 -8.60 -0.55 -16.59
N ARG A 94 -7.72 -0.16 -17.52
CA ARG A 94 -6.40 0.37 -17.19
C ARG A 94 -6.52 1.68 -16.42
N CYS A 95 -7.42 2.57 -16.82
CA CYS A 95 -7.61 3.82 -16.08
C CYS A 95 -8.23 3.59 -14.72
N ALA A 96 -9.20 2.71 -14.61
CA ALA A 96 -9.79 2.33 -13.33
C ALA A 96 -8.73 1.75 -12.38
N LEU A 97 -7.95 0.78 -12.85
CA LEU A 97 -6.85 0.17 -12.09
C LEU A 97 -5.82 1.21 -11.64
N LEU A 98 -5.35 2.05 -12.58
CA LEU A 98 -4.36 3.07 -12.26
C LEU A 98 -4.92 4.14 -11.32
N SER A 99 -6.22 4.45 -11.40
CA SER A 99 -6.87 5.36 -10.45
C SER A 99 -6.86 4.79 -9.04
N GLY A 100 -7.22 3.52 -8.88
CA GLY A 100 -7.13 2.82 -7.60
C GLY A 100 -5.71 2.75 -7.06
N VAL A 101 -4.73 2.39 -7.89
CA VAL A 101 -3.31 2.34 -7.50
C VAL A 101 -2.81 3.72 -7.06
N MET A 102 -3.17 4.78 -7.77
CA MET A 102 -2.76 6.15 -7.45
C MET A 102 -3.41 6.65 -6.17
N MET A 103 -4.72 6.43 -5.98
CA MET A 103 -5.41 6.79 -4.74
C MET A 103 -4.87 6.00 -3.54
N MET A 104 -4.57 4.71 -3.70
CA MET A 104 -3.91 3.89 -2.67
C MET A 104 -2.51 4.43 -2.34
N MET A 105 -1.76 4.87 -3.35
CA MET A 105 -0.44 5.47 -3.15
C MET A 105 -0.55 6.79 -2.36
N LEU A 106 -1.50 7.65 -2.70
CA LEU A 106 -1.77 8.87 -1.93
C LEU A 106 -2.21 8.55 -0.50
N GLU A 107 -3.03 7.52 -0.28
CA GLU A 107 -3.36 7.09 1.08
C GLU A 107 -2.12 6.67 1.88
N LYS A 108 -1.31 5.77 1.33
CA LYS A 108 -0.17 5.19 2.06
C LYS A 108 1.03 6.11 2.19
N HIS A 109 1.15 7.13 1.34
CA HIS A 109 2.30 8.03 1.36
C HIS A 109 1.95 9.47 1.72
N VAL A 110 0.70 9.91 1.60
CA VAL A 110 0.27 11.28 1.90
C VAL A 110 -0.69 11.27 3.08
N PHE A 111 -1.84 10.59 2.96
CA PHE A 111 -2.89 10.67 3.98
C PHE A 111 -2.54 9.94 5.28
N SER A 112 -1.65 8.94 5.24
CA SER A 112 -1.15 8.25 6.42
C SER A 112 -0.26 9.09 7.34
N ASP A 113 0.26 10.23 6.86
CA ASP A 113 1.07 11.12 7.70
C ASP A 113 0.23 11.77 8.78
N LEU A 114 0.81 11.89 9.99
CA LEU A 114 0.21 12.61 11.12
C LEU A 114 0.23 14.14 10.90
N LEU A 115 1.17 14.63 10.09
CA LEU A 115 1.18 15.97 9.50
C LEU A 115 2.12 15.96 8.28
N PHE A 116 1.56 16.10 7.08
CA PHE A 116 2.33 16.00 5.84
C PHE A 116 3.41 17.09 5.72
N GLY A 117 4.66 16.68 5.53
CA GLY A 117 5.77 17.63 5.39
C GLY A 117 6.26 18.25 6.70
N ALA A 118 5.86 17.70 7.85
CA ALA A 118 6.44 18.06 9.14
C ALA A 118 7.97 17.81 9.18
N GLY A 119 8.67 18.62 9.97
CA GLY A 119 10.08 18.35 10.30
C GLY A 119 10.24 17.02 11.06
N PRO A 120 11.44 16.41 11.04
CA PRO A 120 11.68 15.09 11.64
C PRO A 120 11.40 15.07 13.16
N GLU A 121 11.72 16.16 13.87
CA GLU A 121 11.48 16.29 15.31
C GLU A 121 9.98 16.30 15.64
N HIS A 122 9.19 17.10 14.91
CA HIS A 122 7.74 17.15 15.10
C HIS A 122 7.06 15.85 14.69
N ALA A 123 7.50 15.24 13.58
CA ALA A 123 6.97 13.96 13.14
C ALA A 123 7.19 12.86 14.20
N GLU A 124 8.36 12.85 14.86
CA GLU A 124 8.66 11.92 15.95
C GLU A 124 7.83 12.23 17.20
N LEU A 125 7.67 13.51 17.55
CA LEU A 125 6.78 13.94 18.63
C LEU A 125 5.35 13.40 18.42
N LEU A 126 4.78 13.62 17.24
CA LEU A 126 3.44 13.13 16.91
C LEU A 126 3.34 11.60 17.00
N ARG A 127 4.40 10.87 16.63
CA ARG A 127 4.45 9.41 16.72
C ARG A 127 4.49 8.93 18.17
N MET A 128 5.26 9.60 19.04
CA MET A 128 5.31 9.32 20.47
C MET A 128 3.98 9.63 21.16
N GLU A 129 3.37 10.78 20.82
CA GLU A 129 2.05 11.18 21.30
C GLU A 129 1.02 10.10 20.93
N ASP A 130 0.95 9.71 19.65
CA ASP A 130 0.00 8.71 19.17
C ASP A 130 0.18 7.34 19.83
N SER A 131 1.43 6.93 20.07
CA SER A 131 1.76 5.66 20.71
C SER A 131 1.40 5.65 22.20
N SER A 132 1.65 6.75 22.91
CA SER A 132 1.36 6.86 24.35
C SER A 132 -0.13 6.93 24.65
N MET A 133 -0.93 7.38 23.69
CA MET A 133 -2.38 7.52 23.83
C MET A 133 -3.18 6.34 23.27
N ILE A 134 -2.58 5.17 23.03
CA ILE A 134 -3.30 4.05 22.40
C ILE A 134 -4.59 3.63 23.14
N ASN A 135 -4.63 3.80 24.46
CA ASN A 135 -5.78 3.48 25.32
C ASN A 135 -6.74 4.65 25.53
N VAL A 136 -6.48 5.80 24.89
CA VAL A 136 -7.35 6.98 24.95
C VAL A 136 -8.35 6.89 23.79
N GLU A 137 -9.56 7.35 24.07
CA GLU A 137 -10.65 7.49 23.10
C GLU A 137 -10.19 8.31 21.86
N GLY A 138 -10.64 7.88 20.67
CA GLY A 138 -10.12 8.32 19.37
C GLY A 138 -10.37 9.79 19.02
N PHE A 139 -11.52 10.34 19.39
CA PHE A 139 -11.85 11.76 19.17
C PHE A 139 -10.96 12.65 20.03
N ARG A 140 -10.76 12.31 21.31
CA ARG A 140 -9.83 13.04 22.20
C ARG A 140 -8.41 13.03 21.66
N ARG A 141 -7.92 11.89 21.18
CA ARG A 141 -6.60 11.79 20.53
C ARG A 141 -6.49 12.67 19.29
N THR A 142 -7.55 12.69 18.48
CA THR A 142 -7.58 13.45 17.23
C THR A 142 -7.64 14.95 17.49
N ALA A 143 -8.43 15.38 18.48
CA ALA A 143 -8.49 16.77 18.91
C ALA A 143 -7.13 17.26 19.45
N LEU A 144 -6.49 16.50 20.35
CA LEU A 144 -5.16 16.87 20.86
C LEU A 144 -4.14 16.99 19.73
N ARG A 145 -4.10 16.02 18.81
CA ARG A 145 -3.19 16.06 17.66
C ARG A 145 -3.43 17.29 16.77
N ALA A 146 -4.70 17.64 16.55
CA ALA A 146 -5.06 18.83 15.78
C ALA A 146 -4.52 20.10 16.46
N ASP A 147 -4.66 20.22 17.78
CA ASP A 147 -4.13 21.36 18.55
C ASP A 147 -2.59 21.41 18.50
N THR A 148 -1.93 20.27 18.74
CA THR A 148 -0.46 20.13 18.62
C THR A 148 0.03 20.56 17.23
N ASN A 149 -0.69 20.18 16.17
CA ASN A 149 -0.37 20.57 14.81
C ASN A 149 -0.60 22.06 14.53
N ARG A 150 -1.68 22.66 15.06
CA ARG A 150 -1.95 24.11 14.89
C ARG A 150 -0.82 24.94 15.48
N VAL A 151 -0.42 24.65 16.72
CA VAL A 151 0.70 25.34 17.40
C VAL A 151 2.00 25.22 16.58
N TYR A 152 2.28 24.03 16.05
CA TYR A 152 3.44 23.83 15.19
C TYR A 152 3.38 24.63 13.88
N LEU A 153 2.21 24.71 13.26
CA LEU A 153 2.03 25.49 12.03
C LEU A 153 2.14 27.00 12.30
N GLU A 154 1.61 27.49 13.41
CA GLU A 154 1.80 28.89 13.82
C GLU A 154 3.29 29.22 13.95
N ALA A 155 4.07 28.35 14.59
CA ALA A 155 5.52 28.51 14.74
C ALA A 155 6.30 28.41 13.41
N THR A 156 5.73 27.78 12.38
CA THR A 156 6.38 27.56 11.07
C THR A 156 5.80 28.44 9.94
N GLY A 157 4.99 29.44 10.27
CA GLY A 157 4.44 30.39 9.29
C GLY A 157 3.27 29.83 8.48
N GLY A 158 2.53 28.87 9.04
CA GLY A 158 1.30 28.29 8.49
C GLY A 158 1.51 27.14 7.50
N ILE A 159 2.76 26.78 7.18
CA ILE A 159 3.08 25.72 6.21
C ILE A 159 4.17 24.82 6.80
N PRO A 160 4.00 23.48 6.76
CA PRO A 160 5.06 22.57 7.19
C PRO A 160 6.37 22.82 6.41
N PRO A 161 7.54 22.88 7.08
CA PRO A 161 8.79 23.33 6.45
C PRO A 161 9.29 22.40 5.35
N LEU A 162 8.89 21.12 5.34
CA LEU A 162 9.28 20.16 4.32
C LEU A 162 8.16 19.87 3.31
N PHE A 163 7.04 20.60 3.34
CA PHE A 163 5.86 20.34 2.49
C PHE A 163 6.23 20.10 1.02
N TRP A 164 6.87 21.08 0.38
CA TRP A 164 7.22 21.00 -1.05
C TRP A 164 8.25 19.93 -1.36
N LYS A 165 9.25 19.75 -0.48
CA LYS A 165 10.24 18.66 -0.62
C LYS A 165 9.57 17.29 -0.56
N ARG A 166 8.53 17.15 0.25
CA ARG A 166 7.69 15.94 0.37
C ARG A 166 6.87 15.72 -0.90
N VAL A 167 6.28 16.79 -1.46
CA VAL A 167 5.58 16.75 -2.77
C VAL A 167 6.52 16.27 -3.88
N ASP A 168 7.72 16.86 -3.98
CA ASP A 168 8.71 16.49 -5.00
C ASP A 168 9.10 15.00 -4.91
N LYS A 169 9.35 14.53 -3.68
CA LYS A 169 9.72 13.13 -3.42
C LYS A 169 8.63 12.16 -3.88
N ILE A 170 7.38 12.41 -3.52
CA ILE A 170 6.26 11.53 -3.86
C ILE A 170 5.96 11.58 -5.35
N THR A 171 6.02 12.76 -5.96
CA THR A 171 5.90 12.92 -7.41
C THR A 171 6.93 12.05 -8.13
N ALA A 172 8.21 12.12 -7.74
CA ALA A 172 9.27 11.30 -8.32
C ALA A 172 9.07 9.78 -8.07
N GLN A 173 8.51 9.40 -6.92
CA GLN A 173 8.15 8.01 -6.61
C GLN A 173 7.05 7.51 -7.54
N ILE A 174 5.96 8.29 -7.71
CA ILE A 174 4.87 7.95 -8.63
C ILE A 174 5.36 7.83 -10.07
N VAL A 175 6.19 8.77 -10.55
CA VAL A 175 6.78 8.68 -11.89
C VAL A 175 7.56 7.38 -12.05
N THR A 176 8.35 7.02 -11.05
CA THR A 176 9.13 5.76 -11.07
C THR A 176 8.22 4.53 -11.06
N LEU A 177 7.10 4.60 -10.33
CA LEU A 177 6.08 3.56 -10.26
C LEU A 177 5.39 3.32 -11.61
N LEU A 178 5.09 4.39 -12.33
CA LEU A 178 4.36 4.35 -13.61
C LEU A 178 5.28 4.15 -14.83
N SER A 179 6.58 4.43 -14.71
CA SER A 179 7.55 4.40 -15.82
C SER A 179 7.54 3.11 -16.65
N PRO A 180 7.50 1.89 -16.06
CA PRO A 180 7.48 0.67 -16.86
C PRO A 180 6.24 0.58 -17.76
N LEU A 181 5.08 1.03 -17.28
CA LEU A 181 3.84 1.02 -18.06
C LEU A 181 3.88 2.01 -19.21
N SER A 182 4.30 3.26 -18.96
CA SER A 182 4.45 4.27 -20.03
C SER A 182 5.38 3.76 -21.14
N ALA A 183 6.54 3.19 -20.78
CA ALA A 183 7.46 2.61 -21.74
C ALA A 183 6.85 1.42 -22.50
N GLY A 184 6.10 0.54 -21.80
CA GLY A 184 5.43 -0.61 -22.41
C GLY A 184 4.29 -0.26 -23.36
N LEU A 185 3.68 0.91 -23.18
CA LEU A 185 2.65 1.46 -24.05
C LEU A 185 3.22 2.26 -25.24
N GLY A 186 4.55 2.34 -25.35
CA GLY A 186 5.22 3.14 -26.37
C GLY A 186 4.99 4.65 -26.20
N GLU A 187 4.75 5.08 -24.96
CA GLU A 187 4.74 6.49 -24.62
C GLU A 187 6.17 6.99 -24.41
N ASP A 188 6.42 8.20 -24.89
CA ASP A 188 7.65 8.90 -24.56
C ASP A 188 7.75 9.11 -23.05
N ALA A 189 8.97 9.38 -22.60
CA ALA A 189 9.19 9.68 -21.21
C ALA A 189 8.30 10.88 -20.79
N MET A 190 7.78 10.83 -19.56
CA MET A 190 6.79 11.80 -19.08
C MET A 190 7.19 13.25 -19.41
N SER A 191 6.25 13.97 -20.03
CA SER A 191 6.48 15.37 -20.43
C SER A 191 6.59 16.28 -19.20
N ALA A 192 7.21 17.45 -19.36
CA ALA A 192 7.26 18.47 -18.31
C ALA A 192 5.85 18.85 -17.80
N SER A 193 4.88 19.00 -18.72
CA SER A 193 3.48 19.32 -18.37
C SER A 193 2.80 18.20 -17.57
N SER A 194 3.06 16.94 -17.92
CA SER A 194 2.52 15.79 -17.20
C SER A 194 3.16 15.66 -15.81
N TYR A 195 4.46 15.94 -15.70
CA TYR A 195 5.14 15.98 -14.41
C TYR A 195 4.59 17.09 -13.52
N GLN A 196 4.35 18.29 -14.07
CA GLN A 196 3.73 19.40 -13.34
C GLN A 196 2.31 19.05 -12.88
N ALA A 197 1.48 18.50 -13.75
CA ALA A 197 0.11 18.09 -13.38
C ALA A 197 0.11 17.05 -12.25
N LEU A 198 1.05 16.09 -12.28
CA LEU A 198 1.21 15.13 -11.21
C LEU A 198 1.70 15.78 -9.90
N HIS A 199 2.62 16.72 -9.99
CA HIS A 199 3.08 17.51 -8.85
C HIS A 199 1.93 18.28 -8.20
N ASP A 200 1.08 18.91 -9.01
CA ASP A 200 -0.10 19.65 -8.56
C ASP A 200 -1.13 18.76 -7.87
N ILE A 201 -1.32 17.51 -8.34
CA ILE A 201 -2.17 16.49 -7.71
C ILE A 201 -1.61 16.10 -6.34
N VAL A 202 -0.30 15.84 -6.25
CA VAL A 202 0.35 15.48 -4.98
C VAL A 202 0.32 16.64 -4.00
N ALA A 203 0.50 17.88 -4.48
CA ALA A 203 0.39 19.08 -3.66
C ALA A 203 -1.03 19.26 -3.09
N LEU A 204 -2.06 19.05 -3.90
CA LEU A 204 -3.46 19.09 -3.43
C LEU A 204 -3.75 18.00 -2.39
N ALA A 205 -3.27 16.76 -2.61
CA ALA A 205 -3.38 15.69 -1.63
C ALA A 205 -2.64 16.04 -0.32
N GLY A 206 -1.46 16.67 -0.42
CA GLY A 206 -0.70 17.15 0.73
C GLY A 206 -1.46 18.19 1.52
N TRP A 207 -2.07 19.17 0.86
CA TRP A 207 -2.91 20.19 1.49
C TRP A 207 -4.15 19.57 2.16
N LEU A 208 -4.81 18.61 1.50
CA LEU A 208 -5.92 17.84 2.07
C LEU A 208 -5.51 17.06 3.33
N ASN A 209 -4.29 16.50 3.37
CA ASN A 209 -3.79 15.90 4.62
C ASN A 209 -3.73 16.95 5.73
N LEU A 210 -3.23 18.16 5.48
CA LEU A 210 -3.22 19.22 6.50
C LEU A 210 -4.63 19.55 6.98
N ALA A 211 -5.60 19.74 6.07
CA ALA A 211 -7.00 19.98 6.41
C ALA A 211 -7.57 18.89 7.33
N ILE A 212 -7.28 17.61 7.04
CA ILE A 212 -7.70 16.47 7.87
C ILE A 212 -7.00 16.50 9.23
N ARG A 213 -5.69 16.77 9.27
CA ARG A 213 -4.86 16.69 10.49
C ARG A 213 -4.98 17.91 11.40
N LEU A 214 -5.63 18.97 10.93
CA LEU A 214 -5.99 20.15 11.72
C LEU A 214 -7.46 20.13 12.17
N SER A 215 -8.22 19.10 11.82
CA SER A 215 -9.62 18.94 12.24
C SER A 215 -9.73 17.98 13.42
N PRO A 216 -10.60 18.24 14.40
CA PRO A 216 -10.86 17.30 15.51
C PRO A 216 -11.68 16.07 15.07
N LYS A 217 -12.23 16.07 13.85
CA LYS A 217 -13.00 14.96 13.28
C LYS A 217 -12.09 13.84 12.79
N ILE A 218 -12.53 12.59 12.97
CA ILE A 218 -11.81 11.41 12.49
C ILE A 218 -12.18 11.17 11.03
N THR A 219 -11.20 11.15 10.12
CA THR A 219 -11.39 10.78 8.71
C THR A 219 -10.95 9.33 8.49
N ILE A 220 -11.82 8.52 7.89
CA ILE A 220 -11.57 7.10 7.60
C ILE A 220 -11.66 6.85 6.10
N PHE A 221 -10.71 6.05 5.59
CA PHE A 221 -10.66 5.56 4.21
C PHE A 221 -10.99 4.06 4.21
N GLU A 222 -12.11 3.68 3.59
CA GLU A 222 -12.58 2.30 3.53
C GLU A 222 -12.58 1.81 2.07
N TRP A 223 -11.70 0.86 1.75
CA TRP A 223 -11.65 0.26 0.42
C TRP A 223 -12.60 -0.93 0.32
N VAL A 224 -13.43 -0.91 -0.71
CA VAL A 224 -14.20 -2.08 -1.11
C VAL A 224 -13.24 -3.16 -1.60
N GLN A 225 -13.34 -4.37 -1.07
CA GLN A 225 -12.41 -5.44 -1.42
C GLN A 225 -12.79 -6.00 -2.80
N PRO A 226 -11.82 -6.14 -3.72
CA PRO A 226 -12.05 -6.84 -4.98
C PRO A 226 -12.61 -8.25 -4.72
N GLY A 227 -13.72 -8.61 -5.38
CA GLY A 227 -14.43 -9.87 -5.20
C GLY A 227 -15.69 -9.75 -4.35
N GLU A 228 -15.83 -8.69 -3.56
CA GLU A 228 -17.05 -8.45 -2.79
C GLU A 228 -18.28 -8.26 -3.69
N THR A 229 -19.44 -8.57 -3.12
CA THR A 229 -20.72 -8.38 -3.82
C THR A 229 -20.99 -6.88 -4.00
N TYR A 230 -21.38 -6.49 -5.22
CA TYR A 230 -21.77 -5.11 -5.49
C TYR A 230 -22.94 -4.68 -4.60
N ARG A 231 -22.87 -3.46 -4.07
CA ARG A 231 -23.94 -2.81 -3.31
C ARG A 231 -24.36 -1.53 -4.03
N HIS A 232 -25.65 -1.19 -3.96
CA HIS A 232 -26.20 0.02 -4.56
C HIS A 232 -25.59 1.32 -4.00
N SER A 233 -24.95 1.26 -2.83
CA SER A 233 -24.19 2.37 -2.25
C SER A 233 -22.82 2.61 -2.92
N TYR A 234 -22.42 1.76 -3.88
CA TYR A 234 -21.16 1.91 -4.61
C TYR A 234 -21.41 2.58 -5.95
N LEU A 235 -20.56 3.55 -6.30
CA LEU A 235 -20.59 4.20 -7.60
C LEU A 235 -19.88 3.31 -8.62
N CYS A 236 -20.64 2.75 -9.57
CA CYS A 236 -20.06 1.95 -10.65
C CYS A 236 -19.49 2.86 -11.74
N ILE A 237 -18.18 2.77 -11.99
CA ILE A 237 -17.47 3.53 -13.01
C ILE A 237 -17.15 2.62 -14.19
N GLY A 238 -17.81 2.86 -15.32
CA GLY A 238 -17.61 2.10 -16.56
C GLY A 238 -18.93 1.72 -17.21
N GLU A 239 -19.04 1.96 -18.50
CA GLU A 239 -20.17 1.49 -19.30
C GLU A 239 -20.00 0.00 -19.58
N ASP A 240 -20.48 -0.84 -18.67
CA ASP A 240 -21.27 -1.98 -19.13
C ASP A 240 -22.73 -1.54 -18.94
N LYS A 241 -23.21 -0.65 -19.83
CA LYS A 241 -24.61 -0.72 -20.23
C LYS A 241 -24.76 -2.13 -20.77
N THR A 242 -25.17 -3.05 -19.92
CA THR A 242 -25.77 -4.30 -20.35
C THR A 242 -26.92 -3.85 -21.24
N SER A 243 -26.67 -3.87 -22.54
CA SER A 243 -27.69 -3.76 -23.55
C SER A 243 -28.76 -4.77 -23.16
N SER A 244 -29.88 -4.23 -22.69
CA SER A 244 -31.19 -4.81 -22.89
C SER A 244 -31.35 -5.05 -24.39
N SER A 245 -30.80 -6.15 -24.87
CA SER A 245 -30.99 -6.67 -26.22
C SER A 245 -31.11 -8.17 -26.11
N ALA A 246 -32.34 -8.60 -25.90
CA ALA A 246 -32.98 -9.72 -26.58
C ALA A 246 -32.02 -10.76 -27.19
N ASN A 247 -31.66 -11.76 -26.38
CA ASN A 247 -31.54 -13.17 -26.74
C ASN A 247 -30.89 -13.90 -25.56
N ILE A 248 -31.61 -13.96 -24.44
CA ILE A 248 -31.30 -14.95 -23.41
C ILE A 248 -31.90 -16.26 -23.91
N ASP A 249 -31.05 -17.00 -24.64
CA ASP A 249 -31.25 -18.42 -24.80
C ASP A 249 -31.41 -19.03 -23.41
N ARG A 250 -32.57 -19.65 -23.23
CA ARG A 250 -32.91 -20.44 -22.06
C ARG A 250 -31.90 -21.58 -22.00
N ILE A 251 -31.11 -21.64 -20.92
CA ILE A 251 -30.49 -22.81 -20.26
C ILE A 251 -29.12 -22.37 -19.69
N GLN A 252 -29.17 -21.80 -18.48
CA GLN A 252 -28.13 -21.66 -17.44
C GLN A 252 -28.32 -20.37 -16.62
N VAL A 253 -29.52 -20.19 -16.04
CA VAL A 253 -29.74 -19.22 -14.96
C VAL A 253 -29.28 -19.86 -13.64
N THR A 254 -28.00 -20.20 -13.55
CA THR A 254 -27.34 -20.57 -12.30
C THR A 254 -26.76 -19.31 -11.68
N ARG A 255 -27.57 -18.63 -10.85
CA ARG A 255 -27.19 -17.60 -9.85
C ARG A 255 -25.91 -16.79 -10.16
N SER A 256 -25.90 -16.01 -11.23
CA SER A 256 -24.85 -15.01 -11.45
C SER A 256 -25.05 -13.82 -10.51
N ARG A 257 -23.97 -13.24 -9.97
CA ARG A 257 -24.03 -12.01 -9.15
C ARG A 257 -22.98 -11.02 -9.61
N THR A 258 -23.34 -9.74 -9.54
CA THR A 258 -22.44 -8.63 -9.81
C THR A 258 -21.46 -8.47 -8.64
N ARG A 259 -20.17 -8.45 -8.95
CA ARG A 259 -19.07 -8.36 -7.98
C ARG A 259 -18.09 -7.28 -8.37
N VAL A 260 -17.33 -6.80 -7.39
CA VAL A 260 -16.31 -5.77 -7.59
C VAL A 260 -15.07 -6.39 -8.24
N MET A 261 -14.70 -5.88 -9.41
CA MET A 261 -13.47 -6.22 -10.12
C MET A 261 -12.31 -5.29 -9.69
N ILE A 262 -12.59 -3.99 -9.64
CA ILE A 262 -11.61 -2.94 -9.34
C ILE A 262 -12.23 -1.97 -8.34
N SER A 263 -11.51 -1.64 -7.28
CA SER A 263 -11.78 -0.56 -6.34
C SER A 263 -10.94 0.65 -6.76
N THR A 264 -11.57 1.68 -7.31
CA THR A 264 -10.86 2.83 -7.91
C THR A 264 -10.71 4.01 -6.96
N ALA A 265 -11.60 4.12 -5.98
CA ALA A 265 -11.55 5.11 -4.91
C ALA A 265 -12.20 4.53 -3.64
N PRO A 266 -11.67 4.81 -2.45
CA PRO A 266 -12.25 4.35 -1.21
C PRO A 266 -13.52 5.14 -0.87
N LYS A 267 -14.35 4.58 0.01
CA LYS A 267 -15.29 5.41 0.75
C LYS A 267 -14.51 6.28 1.72
N ILE A 268 -14.81 7.58 1.76
CA ILE A 268 -14.22 8.50 2.73
C ILE A 268 -15.35 9.01 3.62
N SER A 269 -15.18 8.84 4.93
CA SER A 269 -16.14 9.31 5.92
C SER A 269 -15.45 10.11 7.01
N ARG A 270 -16.17 11.11 7.52
CA ARG A 270 -15.75 11.96 8.64
C ARG A 270 -16.68 11.76 9.81
N HIS A 271 -16.11 11.50 10.97
CA HIS A 271 -16.85 11.27 12.20
C HIS A 271 -16.62 12.42 13.17
N ALA A 272 -17.68 12.88 13.81
CA ALA A 272 -17.66 13.89 14.85
C ALA A 272 -18.49 13.44 16.05
N HIS A 273 -18.18 13.97 17.24
CA HIS A 273 -19.07 13.84 18.38
C HIS A 273 -20.39 14.57 18.11
N ALA A 274 -21.49 13.83 18.12
CA ALA A 274 -22.83 14.38 18.15
C ALA A 274 -23.26 14.56 19.61
N VAL A 275 -23.53 15.80 20.00
CA VAL A 275 -24.20 16.11 21.27
C VAL A 275 -25.60 16.58 20.92
N LYS A 276 -26.60 15.71 21.09
CA LYS A 276 -28.02 16.08 20.92
C LYS A 276 -28.76 15.79 22.22
N GLY A 277 -28.96 16.82 23.04
CA GLY A 277 -29.57 16.69 24.36
C GLY A 277 -28.77 15.79 25.29
N TYR A 278 -29.41 14.78 25.89
CA TYR A 278 -28.79 13.82 26.81
C TYR A 278 -28.10 12.63 26.11
N PHE A 279 -28.19 12.52 24.78
CA PHE A 279 -27.57 11.42 24.04
C PHE A 279 -26.25 11.86 23.41
N THR A 280 -25.19 11.16 23.80
CA THR A 280 -23.89 11.19 23.11
C THR A 280 -23.94 10.19 21.96
N GLY A 281 -23.54 10.62 20.78
CA GLY A 281 -23.47 9.76 19.59
C GLY A 281 -22.35 10.18 18.65
N THR A 282 -22.24 9.47 17.53
CA THR A 282 -21.29 9.79 16.47
C THR A 282 -22.04 10.28 15.25
N ALA A 283 -21.86 11.55 14.88
CA ALA A 283 -22.29 12.06 13.59
C ALA A 283 -21.30 11.56 12.53
N THR A 284 -21.81 11.04 11.42
CA THR A 284 -21.00 10.56 10.30
C THR A 284 -21.41 11.31 9.05
N TYR A 285 -20.43 11.90 8.37
CA TYR A 285 -20.57 12.56 7.08
C TYR A 285 -19.84 11.73 6.02
N GLU A 286 -20.52 11.39 4.93
CA GLU A 286 -19.90 10.71 3.79
C GLU A 286 -19.32 11.76 2.85
N VAL A 287 -17.99 11.80 2.78
CA VAL A 287 -17.23 12.77 1.96
C VAL A 287 -17.08 12.26 0.53
N MET A 288 -16.92 10.95 0.35
CA MET A 288 -16.77 10.35 -0.97
C MET A 288 -17.33 8.93 -0.94
N GLN A 289 -18.10 8.59 -1.96
CA GLN A 289 -18.60 7.24 -2.17
C GLN A 289 -17.49 6.32 -2.69
N PRO A 290 -17.53 5.02 -2.39
CA PRO A 290 -16.57 4.11 -2.99
C PRO A 290 -16.88 3.95 -4.48
N HIS A 291 -15.83 4.04 -5.30
CA HIS A 291 -15.93 3.95 -6.75
C HIS A 291 -15.40 2.61 -7.24
N VAL A 292 -16.21 1.85 -7.97
CA VAL A 292 -15.87 0.46 -8.35
C VAL A 292 -16.09 0.17 -9.83
N VAL A 293 -15.36 -0.78 -10.37
CA VAL A 293 -15.69 -1.46 -11.64
C VAL A 293 -16.20 -2.85 -11.29
N THR A 294 -17.31 -3.27 -11.89
CA THR A 294 -17.91 -4.57 -11.60
C THR A 294 -17.74 -5.58 -12.73
N TYR A 295 -17.95 -6.85 -12.42
CA TYR A 295 -18.12 -7.93 -13.39
C TYR A 295 -19.23 -8.89 -12.93
N ILE A 296 -19.78 -9.66 -13.86
CA ILE A 296 -20.76 -10.72 -13.55
C ILE A 296 -19.97 -12.00 -13.28
N GLY A 297 -20.00 -12.47 -12.02
CA GLY A 297 -19.30 -13.68 -11.60
C GLY A 297 -20.21 -14.92 -11.51
N GLY A 298 -19.60 -16.09 -11.67
CA GLY A 298 -20.26 -17.41 -11.52
C GLY A 298 -20.23 -17.94 -10.08
N TYR A 299 -20.80 -19.15 -9.85
CA TYR A 299 -20.78 -19.78 -8.51
C TYR A 299 -19.39 -20.29 -8.08
N THR A 300 -18.45 -20.46 -8.99
CA THR A 300 -17.08 -20.85 -8.62
C THR A 300 -16.24 -19.67 -8.17
N ASP A 301 -16.61 -18.43 -8.53
CA ASP A 301 -15.89 -17.21 -8.13
C ASP A 301 -16.03 -16.88 -6.63
N TRP A 302 -16.89 -17.61 -5.90
CA TRP A 302 -17.06 -17.49 -4.44
C TRP A 302 -15.92 -18.15 -3.66
N ASP A 303 -15.17 -19.07 -4.27
CA ASP A 303 -14.08 -19.79 -3.61
C ASP A 303 -12.76 -19.05 -3.88
N ASP A 304 -12.19 -18.40 -2.86
CA ASP A 304 -10.90 -17.67 -2.93
C ASP A 304 -9.74 -18.53 -3.49
N LYS A 305 -9.95 -19.84 -3.59
CA LYS A 305 -9.04 -20.83 -4.19
C LYS A 305 -8.82 -20.64 -5.69
N LEU A 306 -9.71 -19.93 -6.40
CA LEU A 306 -9.60 -19.65 -7.84
C LEU A 306 -8.96 -18.29 -8.15
N GLU A 307 -8.60 -17.49 -7.15
CA GLU A 307 -7.80 -16.31 -7.40
C GLU A 307 -6.44 -16.73 -7.92
N VAL A 308 -6.22 -16.60 -9.23
CA VAL A 308 -4.87 -16.68 -9.80
C VAL A 308 -4.11 -15.48 -9.22
N PRO A 309 -3.18 -15.69 -8.26
CA PRO A 309 -2.50 -14.58 -7.62
C PRO A 309 -1.73 -13.83 -8.70
N LEU A 310 -1.77 -12.49 -8.69
CA LEU A 310 -1.00 -11.67 -9.63
C LEU A 310 0.48 -12.10 -9.68
N GLN A 311 1.02 -12.58 -8.56
CA GLN A 311 2.37 -13.14 -8.48
C GLN A 311 2.58 -14.33 -9.40
N ASN A 312 1.63 -15.26 -9.51
CA ASN A 312 1.71 -16.43 -10.40
C ASN A 312 1.65 -16.01 -11.88
N HIS A 313 0.86 -14.98 -12.19
CA HIS A 313 0.79 -14.41 -13.54
C HIS A 313 2.12 -13.75 -13.94
N VAL A 314 2.71 -12.97 -13.03
CA VAL A 314 3.96 -12.23 -13.23
C VAL A 314 5.21 -13.13 -13.17
N SER A 315 5.20 -14.20 -12.36
CA SER A 315 6.34 -15.08 -12.10
C SER A 315 6.65 -16.09 -13.20
N SER A 316 5.84 -16.17 -14.25
CA SER A 316 6.14 -16.91 -15.50
C SER A 316 7.40 -16.40 -16.26
N ARG A 317 8.20 -15.54 -15.63
CA ARG A 317 9.43 -14.92 -16.15
C ARG A 317 10.74 -15.57 -15.73
N PHE A 318 10.72 -16.59 -14.88
CA PHE A 318 11.93 -17.31 -14.47
C PHE A 318 11.77 -18.82 -14.69
N PRO A 319 12.70 -19.49 -15.40
CA PRO A 319 12.75 -20.95 -15.31
C PRO A 319 12.95 -21.31 -13.83
N LEU A 320 12.22 -22.31 -13.34
CA LEU A 320 12.18 -22.76 -11.94
C LEU A 320 13.54 -23.22 -11.34
N SER A 321 14.68 -22.97 -12.00
CA SER A 321 15.99 -23.48 -11.60
C SER A 321 16.66 -22.72 -10.43
N SER A 322 16.29 -21.47 -10.16
CA SER A 322 16.99 -20.65 -9.15
C SER A 322 16.53 -20.92 -7.70
N ILE A 323 15.29 -21.35 -7.49
CA ILE A 323 14.77 -21.71 -6.16
C ILE A 323 15.37 -23.06 -5.70
N GLY A 324 15.54 -24.01 -6.63
CA GLY A 324 16.22 -25.28 -6.37
C GLY A 324 17.68 -25.10 -5.95
N LEU A 325 18.41 -24.20 -6.62
CA LEU A 325 19.80 -23.87 -6.30
C LEU A 325 19.96 -23.21 -4.93
N LEU A 326 19.06 -22.29 -4.55
CA LEU A 326 19.12 -21.62 -3.25
C LEU A 326 18.79 -22.59 -2.09
N SER A 327 17.84 -23.49 -2.31
CA SER A 327 17.55 -24.61 -1.40
C SER A 327 18.76 -25.54 -1.23
N LEU A 328 19.45 -25.86 -2.32
CA LEU A 328 20.66 -26.69 -2.30
C LEU A 328 21.80 -26.03 -1.51
N VAL A 329 22.02 -24.73 -1.71
CA VAL A 329 23.05 -23.98 -0.96
C VAL A 329 22.70 -23.91 0.53
N VAL A 330 21.44 -23.65 0.89
CA VAL A 330 21.02 -23.61 2.30
C VAL A 330 21.17 -24.98 2.96
N ASN A 331 20.84 -26.07 2.25
CA ASN A 331 21.02 -27.43 2.76
C ASN A 331 22.51 -27.83 2.87
N ALA A 332 23.36 -27.39 1.95
CA ALA A 332 24.80 -27.59 2.04
C ALA A 332 25.42 -26.86 3.25
N VAL A 333 25.02 -25.61 3.49
CA VAL A 333 25.45 -24.85 4.68
C VAL A 333 24.99 -25.52 5.97
N ARG A 334 23.75 -26.04 6.01
CA ARG A 334 23.25 -26.80 7.17
C ARG A 334 24.03 -28.09 7.42
N LEU A 335 24.39 -28.82 6.36
CA LEU A 335 25.19 -30.05 6.46
C LEU A 335 26.59 -29.75 7.01
N VAL A 336 27.24 -28.70 6.51
CA VAL A 336 28.57 -28.27 6.99
C VAL A 336 28.52 -27.87 8.46
N ALA A 337 27.47 -27.13 8.88
CA ALA A 337 27.28 -26.75 10.27
C ALA A 337 27.08 -27.97 11.18
N LEU A 338 26.29 -28.96 10.74
CA LEU A 338 26.08 -30.23 11.46
C LEU A 338 27.36 -31.04 11.59
N LEU A 339 28.13 -31.19 10.51
CA LEU A 339 29.41 -31.90 10.54
C LEU A 339 30.40 -31.21 11.48
N SER A 340 30.46 -29.87 11.46
CA SER A 340 31.28 -29.08 12.39
C SER A 340 30.89 -29.33 13.85
N LEU A 341 29.59 -29.39 14.12
CA LEU A 341 29.06 -29.61 15.47
C LEU A 341 29.34 -31.02 15.97
N ILE A 342 29.24 -32.03 15.09
CA ILE A 342 29.60 -33.42 15.38
C ILE A 342 31.10 -33.55 15.62
N SER A 343 31.97 -32.89 14.85
CA SER A 343 33.41 -32.90 15.08
C SER A 343 33.79 -32.27 16.42
N VAL A 344 33.15 -31.16 16.78
CA VAL A 344 33.37 -30.51 18.09
C VAL A 344 32.89 -31.40 19.24
N LEU A 345 31.72 -32.03 19.11
CA LEU A 345 31.23 -32.99 20.11
C LEU A 345 32.11 -34.23 20.20
N GLY A 346 32.59 -34.77 19.08
CA GLY A 346 33.51 -35.89 19.03
C GLY A 346 34.84 -35.57 19.73
N LEU A 347 35.37 -34.36 19.53
CA LEU A 347 36.54 -33.85 20.26
C LEU A 347 36.28 -33.71 21.77
N MET A 348 35.08 -33.28 22.18
CA MET A 348 34.75 -33.21 23.61
C MET A 348 34.56 -34.58 24.26
N VAL A 349 34.03 -35.57 23.54
CA VAL A 349 33.73 -36.90 24.08
C VAL A 349 34.95 -37.82 24.02
N PHE A 350 35.75 -37.76 22.96
CA PHE A 350 36.88 -38.67 22.74
C PHE A 350 38.26 -38.00 22.88
N GLY A 351 38.35 -36.67 22.88
CA GLY A 351 39.62 -35.94 23.03
C GLY A 351 40.21 -35.93 24.44
N GLY A 352 39.55 -36.56 25.41
CA GLY A 352 40.02 -36.69 26.79
C GLY A 352 40.86 -37.94 27.09
N GLY A 353 41.24 -38.74 26.10
CA GLY A 353 41.84 -40.05 26.32
C GLY A 353 42.97 -40.41 25.36
N LEU A 354 44.07 -39.64 25.36
CA LEU A 354 45.36 -40.13 24.86
C LEU A 354 46.39 -40.00 25.99
N ASN A 355 46.59 -41.11 26.70
CA ASN A 355 47.69 -41.29 27.65
C ASN A 355 49.01 -41.39 26.88
N LEU A 356 49.90 -40.42 27.08
CA LEU A 356 51.34 -40.55 26.86
C LEU A 356 52.04 -40.55 28.22
N PRO A 357 53.05 -41.40 28.45
CA PRO A 357 53.64 -41.57 29.77
C PRO A 357 54.63 -40.45 30.07
N GLY A 358 54.34 -39.68 31.12
CA GLY A 358 55.30 -38.80 31.79
C GLY A 358 55.44 -37.40 31.20
N GLY A 359 54.97 -36.40 31.94
CA GLY A 359 55.29 -34.98 31.70
C GLY A 359 54.06 -34.08 31.84
N ASP A 360 54.15 -33.08 32.73
CA ASP A 360 53.06 -32.23 33.19
C ASP A 360 52.19 -31.60 32.08
N LEU A 361 50.88 -31.80 32.21
CA LEU A 361 49.84 -31.16 31.40
C LEU A 361 49.61 -29.71 31.86
N MET A 362 50.15 -28.73 31.11
CA MET A 362 49.54 -27.39 31.08
C MET A 362 48.22 -27.48 30.29
N LEU A 363 47.11 -27.68 31.01
CA LEU A 363 45.76 -27.48 30.49
C LEU A 363 45.52 -25.98 30.30
N LEU A 364 45.66 -25.48 29.07
CA LEU A 364 45.05 -24.22 28.66
C LEU A 364 43.52 -24.39 28.74
N PRO A 365 42.80 -23.67 29.61
CA PRO A 365 41.36 -23.78 29.65
C PRO A 365 40.79 -22.98 28.49
N VAL A 366 40.43 -23.66 27.39
CA VAL A 366 39.44 -23.11 26.47
C VAL A 366 38.09 -23.14 27.21
N ARG A 367 37.90 -22.16 28.10
CA ARG A 367 36.58 -21.81 28.64
C ARG A 367 35.78 -21.15 27.51
N LEU A 368 35.31 -21.95 26.57
CA LEU A 368 34.11 -21.61 25.82
C LEU A 368 32.97 -21.65 26.84
N SER A 369 32.69 -20.50 27.44
CA SER A 369 31.63 -20.40 28.43
C SER A 369 30.32 -20.88 27.80
N PHE A 370 29.54 -21.68 28.53
CA PHE A 370 28.19 -22.09 28.11
C PHE A 370 27.32 -20.89 27.72
N ARG A 371 27.64 -19.68 28.20
CA ARG A 371 26.99 -18.43 27.79
C ARG A 371 27.29 -18.06 26.33
N SER A 372 28.52 -18.27 25.84
CA SER A 372 28.89 -17.99 24.45
C SER A 372 28.24 -18.97 23.48
N LEU A 373 28.18 -20.26 23.83
CA LEU A 373 27.48 -21.27 23.04
C LEU A 373 25.96 -21.03 23.04
N LYS A 374 25.38 -20.72 24.21
CA LYS A 374 23.96 -20.35 24.34
C LYS A 374 23.63 -19.07 23.58
N TRP A 375 24.54 -18.09 23.55
CA TRP A 375 24.39 -16.85 22.79
C TRP A 375 24.42 -17.12 21.28
N TRP A 376 25.36 -17.94 20.80
CA TRP A 376 25.43 -18.36 19.39
C TRP A 376 24.19 -19.18 18.97
N LEU A 377 23.75 -20.12 19.80
CA LEU A 377 22.54 -20.92 19.55
C LEU A 377 21.29 -20.03 19.53
N ASN A 378 21.17 -19.06 20.44
CA ASN A 378 20.08 -18.08 20.42
C ASN A 378 20.13 -17.17 19.20
N MET A 379 21.32 -16.83 18.69
CA MET A 379 21.45 -16.00 17.49
C MET A 379 21.00 -16.77 16.24
N ILE A 380 21.36 -18.06 16.14
CA ILE A 380 20.93 -18.94 15.04
C ILE A 380 19.43 -19.24 15.13
N LEU A 381 18.88 -19.43 16.33
CA LEU A 381 17.43 -19.62 16.52
C LEU A 381 16.65 -18.34 16.22
N ARG A 382 17.14 -17.16 16.64
CA ARG A 382 16.54 -15.85 16.29
C ARG A 382 16.61 -15.49 14.81
N HIS A 383 17.49 -16.12 14.03
CA HIS A 383 17.60 -15.89 12.58
C HIS A 383 17.10 -17.07 11.73
N SER A 384 16.62 -18.15 12.35
CA SER A 384 16.01 -19.29 11.65
C SER A 384 14.48 -19.33 11.73
N GLU A 385 13.86 -18.44 12.52
CA GLU A 385 12.44 -18.09 12.33
C GLU A 385 12.28 -17.18 11.09
N VAL A 386 12.38 -17.79 9.91
CA VAL A 386 11.61 -17.29 8.76
C VAL A 386 10.15 -17.53 9.13
N ASN A 387 9.55 -16.49 9.73
CA ASN A 387 8.19 -16.45 10.19
C ASN A 387 7.23 -16.67 9.00
N THR A 388 6.89 -17.92 8.75
CA THR A 388 5.79 -18.35 7.89
C THR A 388 4.57 -18.61 8.78
N GLN A 389 4.21 -17.63 9.61
CA GLN A 389 2.87 -17.57 10.17
C GLN A 389 2.06 -16.55 9.39
N PHE A 390 1.15 -17.05 8.57
CA PHE A 390 0.00 -16.29 8.10
C PHE A 390 -0.78 -15.83 9.34
N LYS A 391 -0.62 -14.56 9.72
CA LYS A 391 -1.63 -13.89 10.55
C LYS A 391 -2.82 -13.58 9.65
N VAL A 392 -3.85 -14.40 9.78
CA VAL A 392 -5.21 -14.00 9.44
C VAL A 392 -5.55 -12.80 10.34
N VAL A 393 -5.56 -11.61 9.77
CA VAL A 393 -6.06 -10.41 10.45
C VAL A 393 -7.58 -10.56 10.48
N ASN A 394 -8.09 -10.96 11.63
CA ASN A 394 -9.51 -10.97 11.92
C ASN A 394 -9.98 -9.51 12.08
N THR A 395 -10.66 -8.98 11.06
CA THR A 395 -11.34 -7.68 11.12
C THR A 395 -12.68 -7.85 11.84
N SER A 396 -12.64 -8.01 13.16
CA SER A 396 -13.82 -7.87 14.01
C SER A 396 -13.48 -6.94 15.17
N TRP A 397 -13.63 -5.63 14.95
CA TRP A 397 -13.71 -4.68 16.05
C TRP A 397 -15.20 -4.53 16.39
N SER A 398 -15.64 -5.34 17.34
CA SER A 398 -16.92 -5.15 18.03
C SER A 398 -16.76 -4.06 19.09
N TRP A 399 -17.61 -3.05 19.05
CA TRP A 399 -17.72 -2.03 20.09
C TRP A 399 -18.49 -2.58 21.28
N THR A 400 -17.83 -2.63 22.44
CA THR A 400 -18.41 -2.49 23.78
C THR A 400 -17.45 -1.69 24.63
#